data_AF-A0A941A0L6-F1
#
_entry.id   AF-A0A941A0L6-F1
#
_cell.length_a   1.000
_cell.length_b   1.000
_cell.length_c   1.000
_cell.angle_alpha   90.00
_cell.angle_beta   90.00
_cell.angle_gamma   90.00
#
_symmetry.space_group_name_H-M   'P 1'
#
loop_
_entity.id
_entity.type
_entity.pdbx_description
1 polymer ?
#
loop_
_entity_poly.entity_id
_entity_poly.type
_entity_poly.pdbx_seq_one_letter_code
_entity_poly.pdbx_strand_id
1 'polypeptide(L)'
;MLAWPAAACRRLVILLASACLLAGGSSAVIAADKTYLHVTLKAFLDAHDSSAAEWAWVTMVEVPKSKAFPDEARLISDLGGELAGTALGLVRAAAWRSSHRYTTEARCHDRPAEHEIAWHESWSEEVFAGGQYINPYTARFSDGTQSRVANEVRFGFTTRRVLREDGSWFDPKDARNVFVGPIRREGEPGEDIKGDFRVRSVNYSDPLVHHRRCGKAWVEQYRTAFYHFEHDHLLTQFPDGADEVFGQIGYGPRNEKTIVYEIVRSSSREHPHWKRQEM
;
A
#
# COMPACT_ATOMS: atom_id res chain seq x y z
N MET A 1 24.65 59.57 -73.80
CA MET A 1 25.13 60.71 -73.00
C MET A 1 23.93 61.34 -72.30
N LEU A 2 23.95 61.36 -70.95
CA LEU A 2 23.36 62.35 -70.01
C LEU A 2 21.84 62.66 -70.14
N ALA A 3 20.99 62.72 -69.11
CA ALA A 3 21.11 62.69 -67.66
C ALA A 3 19.71 62.40 -67.05
N TRP A 4 19.68 62.26 -65.72
CA TRP A 4 18.59 61.91 -64.78
C TRP A 4 17.23 62.65 -64.91
N PRO A 5 16.20 62.19 -64.16
CA PRO A 5 15.96 62.88 -62.89
C PRO A 5 15.88 61.96 -61.66
N ALA A 6 16.34 62.54 -60.55
CA ALA A 6 16.29 62.03 -59.21
C ALA A 6 14.90 62.15 -58.59
N ALA A 7 14.64 61.27 -57.62
CA ALA A 7 14.31 61.59 -56.22
C ALA A 7 13.13 60.77 -55.67
N ALA A 8 13.45 59.80 -54.82
CA ALA A 8 12.79 59.56 -53.53
C ALA A 8 13.51 58.38 -52.85
N CYS A 9 14.48 58.63 -51.99
CA CYS A 9 14.30 58.81 -50.54
C CYS A 9 14.17 57.47 -49.77
N ARG A 10 15.31 57.05 -49.24
CA ARG A 10 15.52 56.56 -47.86
C ARG A 10 14.90 55.23 -47.40
N ARG A 11 15.84 54.36 -47.01
CA ARG A 11 15.86 53.45 -45.84
C ARG A 11 15.39 52.01 -46.07
N LEU A 12 16.40 51.23 -46.47
CA LEU A 12 16.77 49.91 -45.94
C LEU A 12 16.40 49.74 -44.45
N VAL A 13 15.39 48.92 -44.14
CA VAL A 13 15.32 48.08 -42.93
C VAL A 13 14.62 46.77 -43.32
N ILE A 14 15.38 45.68 -43.20
CA ILE A 14 14.98 44.30 -43.45
C ILE A 14 13.85 43.93 -42.46
N LEU A 15 12.65 43.61 -42.96
CA LEU A 15 11.55 43.08 -42.17
C LEU A 15 11.37 41.59 -42.45
N LEU A 16 11.95 40.81 -41.53
CA LEU A 16 11.41 39.61 -40.89
C LEU A 16 10.65 38.61 -41.77
N ALA A 17 11.39 37.54 -42.04
CA ALA A 17 10.93 36.18 -42.30
C ALA A 17 9.57 35.85 -41.67
N SER A 18 8.61 35.63 -42.56
CA SER A 18 7.43 34.81 -42.31
C SER A 18 7.85 33.35 -42.14
N ALA A 19 8.11 32.92 -40.91
CA ALA A 19 8.08 31.52 -40.49
C ALA A 19 8.11 31.47 -38.95
N CYS A 20 7.26 30.63 -38.36
CA CYS A 20 7.10 30.39 -36.91
C CYS A 20 6.21 31.39 -36.14
N LEU A 21 4.92 31.41 -36.44
CA LEU A 21 3.86 31.85 -35.52
C LEU A 21 2.61 30.96 -35.69
N LEU A 22 2.80 29.66 -35.50
CA LEU A 22 1.75 28.66 -35.25
C LEU A 22 2.15 27.76 -34.06
N ALA A 23 2.69 28.37 -33.01
CA ALA A 23 2.98 27.71 -31.75
C ALA A 23 2.50 28.60 -30.60
N GLY A 24 1.19 28.79 -30.52
CA GLY A 24 0.55 29.56 -29.46
C GLY A 24 -0.73 28.88 -29.06
N GLY A 25 -0.67 28.04 -28.03
CA GLY A 25 -1.85 27.36 -27.48
C GLY A 25 -1.69 25.89 -27.15
N SER A 26 -0.48 25.36 -26.98
CA SER A 26 -0.35 24.22 -26.06
C SER A 26 -0.57 24.79 -24.66
N SER A 27 -1.82 24.78 -24.20
CA SER A 27 -2.10 24.74 -22.78
C SER A 27 -1.31 23.55 -22.25
N ALA A 28 -0.11 23.82 -21.74
CA ALA A 28 0.54 22.91 -20.82
C ALA A 28 -0.47 22.75 -19.69
N VAL A 29 -1.24 21.67 -19.75
CA VAL A 29 -1.83 21.09 -18.57
C VAL A 29 -0.63 20.89 -17.67
N ILE A 30 -0.44 21.79 -16.70
CA ILE A 30 0.47 21.56 -15.60
C ILE A 30 -0.11 20.30 -14.98
N ALA A 31 0.45 19.15 -15.33
CA ALA A 31 0.16 17.92 -14.64
C ALA A 31 0.48 18.23 -13.18
N ALA A 32 -0.56 18.25 -12.33
CA ALA A 32 -0.34 18.41 -10.91
C ALA A 32 0.69 17.34 -10.52
N ASP A 33 1.82 17.77 -9.95
CA ASP A 33 2.85 16.84 -9.49
C ASP A 33 2.18 15.89 -8.50
N LYS A 34 2.16 14.61 -8.87
CA LYS A 34 1.59 13.55 -8.03
C LYS A 34 2.61 13.25 -6.94
N THR A 35 2.16 13.29 -5.69
CA THR A 35 2.92 12.76 -4.56
C THR A 35 2.54 11.30 -4.35
N TYR A 36 3.56 10.45 -4.21
CA TYR A 36 3.42 9.03 -3.91
C TYR A 36 3.95 8.72 -2.52
N LEU A 37 3.30 7.76 -1.86
CA LEU A 37 3.77 7.13 -0.63
C LEU A 37 4.18 5.70 -0.95
N HIS A 38 5.40 5.34 -0.58
CA HIS A 38 5.95 4.00 -0.69
C HIS A 38 6.08 3.43 0.71
N VAL A 39 5.29 2.40 1.03
CA VAL A 39 5.30 1.72 2.31
C VAL A 39 6.01 0.38 2.14
N THR A 40 7.15 0.23 2.80
CA THR A 40 7.85 -1.05 2.99
C THR A 40 7.52 -1.58 4.37
N LEU A 41 7.12 -2.85 4.48
CA LEU A 41 6.97 -3.52 5.78
C LEU A 41 7.71 -4.85 5.78
N LYS A 42 8.29 -5.20 6.93
CA LYS A 42 8.73 -6.57 7.23
C LYS A 42 8.17 -7.00 8.59
N ALA A 43 7.45 -8.10 8.59
CA ALA A 43 6.96 -8.73 9.82
C ALA A 43 7.84 -9.94 10.15
N PHE A 44 8.38 -9.98 11.37
CA PHE A 44 9.03 -11.18 11.91
C PHE A 44 7.95 -12.09 12.49
N LEU A 45 7.81 -13.29 11.95
CA LEU A 45 6.71 -14.22 12.24
C LEU A 45 6.97 -15.10 13.45
N ASP A 46 8.24 -15.25 13.81
CA ASP A 46 8.73 -16.04 14.93
C ASP A 46 9.71 -15.18 15.75
N ALA A 47 9.53 -15.13 17.06
CA ALA A 47 10.38 -14.35 17.96
C ALA A 47 11.78 -14.97 18.11
N HIS A 48 11.93 -16.26 17.76
CA HIS A 48 13.17 -17.01 17.90
C HIS A 48 13.83 -17.33 16.55
N ASP A 49 13.16 -17.06 15.44
CA ASP A 49 13.66 -17.29 14.09
C ASP A 49 13.39 -16.09 13.19
N SER A 50 14.43 -15.28 12.95
CA SER A 50 14.34 -14.10 12.09
C SER A 50 14.25 -14.40 10.60
N SER A 51 14.45 -15.66 10.19
CA SER A 51 14.25 -16.10 8.81
C SER A 51 12.77 -16.31 8.48
N ALA A 52 11.93 -16.54 9.49
CA ALA A 52 10.48 -16.58 9.36
C ALA A 52 9.93 -15.16 9.27
N ALA A 53 9.66 -14.68 8.05
CA ALA A 53 9.28 -13.30 7.82
C ALA A 53 8.27 -13.14 6.68
N GLU A 54 7.53 -12.05 6.74
CA GLU A 54 6.70 -11.52 5.65
C GLU A 54 7.20 -10.13 5.25
N TRP A 55 7.09 -9.80 3.97
CA TRP A 55 7.40 -8.49 3.42
C TRP A 55 6.21 -7.98 2.62
N ALA A 56 6.01 -6.67 2.64
CA ALA A 56 5.06 -5.99 1.78
C ALA A 56 5.63 -4.68 1.25
N TRP A 57 5.36 -4.41 -0.03
CA TRP A 57 5.68 -3.15 -0.71
C TRP A 57 4.39 -2.58 -1.25
N VAL A 58 4.04 -1.37 -0.86
CA VAL A 58 2.80 -0.70 -1.29
C VAL A 58 3.16 0.67 -1.81
N THR A 59 2.73 0.98 -3.04
CA THR A 59 2.78 2.35 -3.56
C THR A 59 1.37 2.90 -3.62
N MET A 60 1.20 4.09 -3.07
CA MET A 60 -0.04 4.83 -3.08
C MET A 60 0.18 6.23 -3.65
N VAL A 61 -0.85 6.84 -4.21
CA VAL A 61 -0.84 8.23 -4.67
C VAL A 61 -1.76 9.06 -3.78
N GLU A 62 -1.36 10.30 -3.52
CA GLU A 62 -2.22 11.28 -2.88
C GLU A 62 -3.38 11.68 -3.80
N VAL A 63 -4.60 11.50 -3.32
CA VAL A 63 -5.82 11.88 -4.02
C VAL A 63 -6.61 12.84 -3.13
N PRO A 64 -6.90 14.08 -3.58
CA PRO A 64 -7.79 14.97 -2.84
C PRO A 64 -9.11 14.28 -2.53
N LYS A 65 -9.63 14.43 -1.29
CA LYS A 65 -10.88 13.78 -0.89
C LYS A 65 -12.07 14.19 -1.76
N SER A 66 -12.09 15.43 -2.26
CA SER A 66 -13.08 15.89 -3.21
C SER A 66 -13.11 15.09 -4.52
N LYS A 67 -11.96 14.56 -4.96
CA LYS A 67 -11.85 13.68 -6.12
C LYS A 67 -12.18 12.23 -5.76
N ALA A 68 -11.78 11.76 -4.57
CA ALA A 68 -12.04 10.39 -4.12
C ALA A 68 -13.53 10.14 -3.78
N PHE A 69 -14.25 11.18 -3.34
CA PHE A 69 -15.63 11.15 -2.87
C PHE A 69 -16.44 12.30 -3.51
N PRO A 70 -16.69 12.24 -4.83
CA PRO A 70 -17.24 13.36 -5.58
C PRO A 70 -18.69 13.70 -5.19
N ASP A 71 -19.49 12.71 -4.81
CA ASP A 71 -20.88 12.91 -4.42
C ASP A 71 -20.98 13.59 -3.05
N GLU A 72 -20.16 13.15 -2.09
CA GLU A 72 -20.01 13.78 -0.79
C GLU A 72 -19.45 15.20 -0.90
N ALA A 73 -18.48 15.41 -1.79
CA ALA A 73 -17.91 16.73 -2.05
C ALA A 73 -18.96 17.70 -2.59
N ARG A 74 -19.83 17.25 -3.51
CA ARG A 74 -20.93 18.05 -4.03
C ARG A 74 -21.92 18.41 -2.93
N LEU A 75 -22.36 17.43 -2.15
CA LEU A 75 -23.27 17.66 -1.04
C LEU A 75 -22.71 18.68 -0.03
N ILE A 76 -21.44 18.55 0.34
CA ILE A 76 -20.79 19.49 1.26
C ILE A 76 -20.67 20.89 0.65
N SER A 77 -20.35 20.98 -0.64
CA SER A 77 -20.31 22.26 -1.37
C SER A 77 -21.68 22.94 -1.42
N ASP A 78 -22.75 22.18 -1.65
CA ASP A 78 -24.13 22.70 -1.67
C ASP A 78 -24.56 23.26 -0.30
N LEU A 79 -23.95 22.77 0.78
CA LEU A 79 -24.12 23.26 2.15
C LEU A 79 -23.14 24.39 2.53
N GLY A 80 -22.35 24.89 1.57
CA GLY A 80 -21.39 25.98 1.77
C GLY A 80 -20.06 25.56 2.41
N GLY A 81 -19.74 24.27 2.44
CA GLY A 81 -18.48 23.73 2.95
C GLY A 81 -17.52 23.25 1.87
N GLU A 82 -16.41 22.66 2.29
CA GLU A 82 -15.43 22.00 1.42
C GLU A 82 -15.00 20.65 2.01
N LEU A 83 -14.98 19.59 1.18
CA LEU A 83 -14.45 18.29 1.58
C LEU A 83 -12.92 18.29 1.48
N ALA A 84 -12.27 18.80 2.53
CA ALA A 84 -10.82 18.92 2.63
C ALA A 84 -10.13 17.60 3.05
N GLY A 85 -8.86 17.47 2.67
CA GLY A 85 -7.95 16.39 3.05
C GLY A 85 -7.59 15.46 1.90
N THR A 86 -6.76 14.46 2.21
CA THR A 86 -6.15 13.58 1.20
C THR A 86 -6.45 12.12 1.53
N ALA A 87 -7.00 11.39 0.56
CA ALA A 87 -7.09 9.94 0.57
C ALA A 87 -5.88 9.35 -0.17
N LEU A 88 -5.54 8.09 0.13
CA LEU A 88 -4.46 7.37 -0.54
C LEU A 88 -5.04 6.37 -1.54
N GLY A 89 -4.79 6.58 -2.83
CA GLY A 89 -5.16 5.66 -3.90
C GLY A 89 -4.07 4.61 -4.12
N LEU A 90 -4.44 3.33 -4.11
CA LEU A 90 -3.52 2.23 -4.40
C LEU A 90 -3.05 2.28 -5.86
N VAL A 91 -1.74 2.33 -6.05
CA VAL A 91 -1.09 2.28 -7.37
C VAL A 91 -0.68 0.84 -7.70
N ARG A 92 0.01 0.21 -6.76
CA ARG A 92 0.46 -1.19 -6.85
C ARG A 92 0.85 -1.68 -5.47
N ALA A 93 0.74 -2.97 -5.24
CA ALA A 93 1.27 -3.60 -4.05
C ALA A 93 1.74 -5.03 -4.34
N ALA A 94 2.68 -5.50 -3.53
CA ALA A 94 3.14 -6.87 -3.55
C ALA A 94 3.48 -7.32 -2.13
N ALA A 95 3.35 -8.61 -1.87
CA ALA A 95 3.76 -9.22 -0.63
C ALA A 95 4.49 -10.54 -0.88
N TRP A 96 5.36 -10.89 0.05
CA TRP A 96 6.13 -12.13 0.04
C TRP A 96 6.17 -12.70 1.46
N ARG A 97 6.21 -14.02 1.59
CA ARG A 97 6.43 -14.72 2.85
C ARG A 97 7.51 -15.76 2.64
N SER A 98 8.41 -15.92 3.61
CA SER A 98 9.36 -17.04 3.62
C SER A 98 8.67 -18.35 4.00
N SER A 99 9.26 -19.48 3.63
CA SER A 99 8.85 -20.78 4.17
C SER A 99 9.21 -20.87 5.64
N HIS A 100 8.36 -21.48 6.46
CA HIS A 100 8.66 -21.75 7.86
C HIS A 100 8.09 -23.09 8.28
N ARG A 101 8.70 -23.69 9.31
CA ARG A 101 8.18 -24.85 10.02
C ARG A 101 8.60 -24.78 11.48
N TYR A 102 7.63 -24.98 12.37
CA TYR A 102 7.90 -25.07 13.80
C TYR A 102 6.94 -26.05 14.46
N THR A 103 7.30 -26.44 15.69
CA THR A 103 6.52 -27.35 16.50
C THR A 103 6.13 -26.66 17.80
N THR A 104 4.88 -26.86 18.22
CA THR A 104 4.40 -26.46 19.55
C THR A 104 4.04 -27.68 20.38
N GLU A 105 4.22 -27.56 21.70
CA GLU A 105 3.77 -28.58 22.63
C GLU A 105 2.25 -28.74 22.55
N ALA A 106 1.80 -29.99 22.45
CA ALA A 106 0.40 -30.35 22.36
C ALA A 106 0.12 -31.62 23.17
N ARG A 107 -1.15 -32.05 23.17
CA ARG A 107 -1.57 -33.32 23.78
C ARG A 107 -2.44 -34.14 22.84
N CYS A 108 -2.32 -35.45 22.92
CA CYS A 108 -3.17 -36.43 22.24
C CYS A 108 -3.71 -37.43 23.28
N HIS A 109 -5.00 -37.36 23.62
CA HIS A 109 -5.61 -38.22 24.64
C HIS A 109 -4.75 -38.30 25.92
N ASP A 110 -4.44 -37.11 26.49
CA ASP A 110 -3.62 -36.90 27.68
C ASP A 110 -2.14 -37.33 27.61
N ARG A 111 -1.66 -37.77 26.45
CA ARG A 111 -0.23 -38.00 26.20
C ARG A 111 0.43 -36.75 25.62
N PRO A 112 1.68 -36.42 26.02
CA PRO A 112 2.47 -35.41 25.34
C PRO A 112 2.54 -35.70 23.85
N ALA A 113 2.38 -34.66 23.05
CA ALA A 113 2.47 -34.75 21.60
C ALA A 113 3.00 -33.44 21.03
N GLU A 114 3.31 -33.48 19.75
CA GLU A 114 3.76 -32.33 18.99
C GLU A 114 2.67 -31.90 18.01
N HIS A 115 2.53 -30.59 17.84
CA HIS A 115 1.75 -29.99 16.77
C HIS A 115 2.72 -29.26 15.85
N GLU A 116 2.96 -29.84 14.69
CA GLU A 116 3.75 -29.23 13.62
C GLU A 116 2.87 -28.25 12.84
N ILE A 117 3.42 -27.06 12.58
CA ILE A 117 2.82 -26.01 11.76
C ILE A 117 3.85 -25.61 10.71
N ALA A 118 3.46 -25.59 9.44
CA ALA A 118 4.36 -25.25 8.35
C ALA A 118 3.65 -24.49 7.23
N TRP A 119 4.38 -23.66 6.50
CA TRP A 119 3.92 -23.05 5.25
C TRP A 119 5.08 -22.91 4.28
N HIS A 120 4.76 -22.88 2.99
CA HIS A 120 5.75 -22.67 1.95
C HIS A 120 5.94 -21.19 1.65
N GLU A 121 7.11 -20.89 1.09
CA GLU A 121 7.39 -19.59 0.51
C GLU A 121 6.31 -19.26 -0.52
N SER A 122 5.79 -18.04 -0.49
CA SER A 122 4.79 -17.60 -1.45
C SER A 122 4.87 -16.11 -1.68
N TRP A 123 4.45 -15.67 -2.86
CA TRP A 123 4.35 -14.27 -3.22
C TRP A 123 2.92 -13.92 -3.68
N SER A 124 2.62 -12.62 -3.76
CA SER A 124 1.37 -12.09 -4.29
C SER A 124 1.51 -10.66 -4.78
N GLU A 125 0.76 -10.30 -5.81
CA GLU A 125 0.41 -8.92 -6.16
C GLU A 125 -1.07 -8.57 -5.83
N GLU A 126 -1.84 -9.55 -5.34
CA GLU A 126 -3.20 -9.38 -4.83
C GLU A 126 -3.16 -8.89 -3.38
N VAL A 127 -2.61 -7.68 -3.23
CA VAL A 127 -2.45 -6.98 -1.96
C VAL A 127 -3.30 -5.72 -1.98
N PHE A 128 -4.12 -5.58 -0.96
CA PHE A 128 -5.12 -4.53 -0.84
C PHE A 128 -4.84 -3.70 0.40
N ALA A 129 -4.59 -2.41 0.16
CA ALA A 129 -4.28 -1.44 1.19
C ALA A 129 -5.04 -0.14 0.92
N GLY A 130 -5.31 0.59 2.00
CA GLY A 130 -5.99 1.86 1.99
C GLY A 130 -5.39 2.80 3.03
N GLY A 131 -5.68 4.08 2.89
CA GLY A 131 -5.21 5.06 3.85
C GLY A 131 -5.66 6.47 3.54
N GLN A 132 -5.27 7.39 4.41
CA GLN A 132 -5.53 8.81 4.28
C GLN A 132 -4.55 9.61 5.14
N TYR A 133 -4.41 10.88 4.82
CA TYR A 133 -3.88 11.84 5.77
C TYR A 133 -4.96 12.25 6.77
N ILE A 134 -4.59 12.29 8.04
CA ILE A 134 -5.36 12.93 9.10
C ILE A 134 -4.87 14.37 9.17
N ASN A 135 -5.79 15.30 8.96
CA ASN A 135 -5.53 16.73 9.03
C ASN A 135 -4.96 17.09 10.43
N PRO A 136 -4.16 18.16 10.52
CA PRO A 136 -3.55 18.54 11.78
C PRO A 136 -4.65 18.96 12.74
N TYR A 137 -4.55 18.52 13.98
CA TYR A 137 -5.54 18.80 15.02
C TYR A 137 -4.85 19.20 16.33
N THR A 138 -5.57 19.90 17.20
CA THR A 138 -5.08 20.22 18.54
C THR A 138 -5.48 19.11 19.49
N ALA A 139 -4.52 18.30 19.93
CA ALA A 139 -4.74 17.32 20.98
C ALA A 139 -4.73 18.03 22.34
N ARG A 140 -5.68 17.66 23.20
CA ARG A 140 -5.70 18.09 24.60
C ARG A 140 -5.38 16.89 25.48
N PHE A 141 -4.33 17.01 26.28
CA PHE A 141 -3.88 15.95 27.18
C PHE A 141 -4.59 16.04 28.54
N SER A 142 -4.52 14.96 29.31
CA SER A 142 -5.18 14.84 30.62
C SER A 142 -4.67 15.83 31.66
N ASP A 143 -3.46 16.35 31.49
CA ASP A 143 -2.87 17.40 32.32
C ASP A 143 -3.33 18.83 31.92
N GLY A 144 -4.22 18.93 30.93
CA GLY A 144 -4.74 20.20 30.42
C GLY A 144 -3.87 20.86 29.36
N THR A 145 -2.69 20.31 29.04
CA THR A 145 -1.84 20.83 27.97
C THR A 145 -2.47 20.61 26.61
N GLN A 146 -2.19 21.51 25.68
CA GLN A 146 -2.61 21.42 24.28
C GLN A 146 -1.38 21.37 23.40
N SER A 147 -1.34 20.43 22.46
CA SER A 147 -0.31 20.41 21.42
C SER A 147 -0.95 20.27 20.06
N ARG A 148 -0.37 20.96 19.07
CA ARG A 148 -0.74 20.79 17.67
C ARG A 148 -0.09 19.51 17.17
N VAL A 149 -0.92 18.56 16.76
CA VAL A 149 -0.49 17.33 16.08
C VAL A 149 -0.35 17.63 14.60
N ALA A 150 0.79 17.24 14.02
CA ALA A 150 1.07 17.38 12.60
C ALA A 150 0.15 16.46 11.76
N ASN A 151 0.29 16.51 10.44
CA ASN A 151 -0.42 15.57 9.57
C ASN A 151 0.05 14.14 9.84
N GLU A 152 -0.90 13.26 10.15
CA GLU A 152 -0.62 11.83 10.35
C GLU A 152 -0.98 11.05 9.10
N VAL A 153 -0.14 10.09 8.72
CA VAL A 153 -0.52 9.05 7.76
C VAL A 153 -1.23 7.95 8.53
N ARG A 154 -2.48 7.67 8.12
CA ARG A 154 -3.15 6.42 8.47
C ARG A 154 -3.06 5.46 7.30
N PHE A 155 -2.41 4.33 7.51
CA PHE A 155 -2.25 3.26 6.53
C PHE A 155 -2.78 1.94 7.09
N GLY A 156 -3.43 1.13 6.25
CA GLY A 156 -3.88 -0.18 6.66
C GLY A 156 -4.08 -1.11 5.48
N PHE A 157 -3.95 -2.41 5.76
CA PHE A 157 -4.39 -3.46 4.86
C PHE A 157 -5.90 -3.57 4.94
N THR A 158 -6.58 -3.98 3.86
CA THR A 158 -8.05 -4.01 3.88
C THR A 158 -8.67 -5.02 2.93
N THR A 159 -9.86 -5.50 3.29
CA THR A 159 -10.77 -6.26 2.41
C THR A 159 -11.99 -5.44 1.98
N ARG A 160 -12.01 -4.15 2.33
CA ARG A 160 -13.05 -3.19 1.91
C ARG A 160 -12.69 -2.60 0.55
N ARG A 161 -13.59 -1.79 0.00
CA ARG A 161 -13.33 -1.03 -1.22
C ARG A 161 -12.01 -0.25 -1.12
N VAL A 162 -11.22 -0.32 -2.18
CA VAL A 162 -9.92 0.34 -2.30
C VAL A 162 -10.00 1.41 -3.38
N LEU A 163 -9.49 2.60 -3.07
CA LEU A 163 -9.34 3.70 -4.02
C LEU A 163 -8.17 3.39 -4.95
N ARG A 164 -8.33 3.61 -6.26
CA ARG A 164 -7.29 3.43 -7.26
C ARG A 164 -6.60 4.75 -7.59
N GLU A 165 -5.46 4.66 -8.27
CA GLU A 165 -4.71 5.82 -8.77
C GLU A 165 -5.55 6.80 -9.61
N ASP A 166 -6.51 6.30 -10.38
CA ASP A 166 -7.39 7.12 -11.23
C ASP A 166 -8.52 7.82 -10.45
N GLY A 167 -8.71 7.49 -9.18
CA GLY A 167 -9.80 7.99 -8.33
C GLY A 167 -11.05 7.11 -8.32
N SER A 168 -11.06 6.01 -9.08
CA SER A 168 -12.14 5.02 -9.02
C SER A 168 -11.98 4.11 -7.80
N TRP A 169 -13.08 3.45 -7.40
CA TRP A 169 -13.07 2.48 -6.32
C TRP A 169 -13.30 1.07 -6.86
N PHE A 170 -12.66 0.07 -6.25
CA PHE A 170 -12.95 -1.33 -6.52
C PHE A 170 -13.15 -2.10 -5.23
N ASP A 171 -14.02 -3.12 -5.24
CA ASP A 171 -14.14 -4.06 -4.13
C ASP A 171 -13.20 -5.27 -4.38
N PRO A 172 -12.28 -5.58 -3.46
CA PRO A 172 -11.47 -6.80 -3.54
C PRO A 172 -12.26 -8.09 -3.74
N LYS A 173 -13.52 -8.15 -3.30
CA LYS A 173 -14.40 -9.31 -3.47
C LYS A 173 -14.84 -9.53 -4.91
N ASP A 174 -14.80 -8.50 -5.73
CA ASP A 174 -15.11 -8.59 -7.17
C ASP A 174 -13.91 -9.15 -7.97
N ALA A 175 -12.73 -9.25 -7.35
CA ALA A 175 -11.58 -9.89 -7.98
C ALA A 175 -11.80 -11.41 -8.09
N ARG A 176 -11.35 -12.00 -9.21
CA ARG A 176 -11.38 -13.45 -9.41
C ARG A 176 -10.29 -14.12 -8.57
N ASN A 177 -10.62 -14.43 -7.33
CA ASN A 177 -9.71 -15.14 -6.43
C ASN A 177 -9.89 -16.65 -6.58
N VAL A 178 -8.83 -17.36 -6.95
CA VAL A 178 -8.83 -18.83 -7.02
C VAL A 178 -7.98 -19.37 -5.87
N PHE A 179 -8.63 -20.06 -4.93
CA PHE A 179 -7.93 -20.74 -3.84
C PHE A 179 -7.70 -22.20 -4.24
N VAL A 180 -6.43 -22.59 -4.40
CA VAL A 180 -6.06 -23.99 -4.63
C VAL A 180 -5.87 -24.65 -3.26
N GLY A 181 -6.65 -25.70 -3.00
CA GLY A 181 -6.51 -26.54 -1.81
C GLY A 181 -5.29 -27.47 -1.88
N PRO A 182 -5.09 -28.33 -0.87
CA PRO A 182 -3.94 -29.23 -0.84
C PRO A 182 -4.02 -30.23 -2.01
N ILE A 183 -2.92 -30.37 -2.75
CA ILE A 183 -2.83 -31.32 -3.87
C ILE A 183 -2.56 -32.71 -3.28
N ARG A 184 -3.49 -33.65 -3.47
CA ARG A 184 -3.31 -35.04 -3.04
C ARG A 184 -2.36 -35.76 -3.98
N ARG A 185 -1.26 -36.30 -3.43
CA ARG A 185 -0.36 -37.22 -4.14
C ARG A 185 -0.61 -38.65 -3.70
N GLU A 186 -0.53 -39.58 -4.65
CA GLU A 186 -0.68 -41.00 -4.38
C GLU A 186 0.42 -41.48 -3.41
N GLY A 187 0.03 -42.13 -2.31
CA GLY A 187 0.94 -42.60 -1.27
C GLY A 187 1.22 -41.60 -0.13
N GLU A 188 0.79 -40.34 -0.24
CA GLU A 188 0.88 -39.35 0.84
C GLU A 188 -0.39 -39.34 1.70
N PRO A 189 -0.29 -39.19 3.05
CA PRO A 189 -1.47 -38.99 3.88
C PRO A 189 -2.23 -37.74 3.40
N GLY A 190 -3.49 -37.91 3.03
CA GLY A 190 -4.31 -36.79 2.58
C GLY A 190 -4.48 -35.74 3.68
N GLU A 191 -4.46 -34.47 3.29
CA GLU A 191 -4.76 -33.35 4.19
C GLU A 191 -6.24 -32.99 4.07
N ASP A 192 -6.91 -32.88 5.22
CA ASP A 192 -8.25 -32.31 5.30
C ASP A 192 -8.20 -30.79 5.15
N ILE A 193 -9.24 -30.17 4.59
CA ILE A 193 -9.37 -28.72 4.61
C ILE A 193 -10.18 -28.32 5.84
N LYS A 194 -9.68 -27.37 6.63
CA LYS A 194 -10.43 -26.79 7.75
C LYS A 194 -10.65 -25.30 7.59
N GLY A 195 -11.88 -24.88 7.91
CA GLY A 195 -12.32 -23.50 7.83
C GLY A 195 -12.61 -23.05 6.41
N ASP A 196 -12.99 -21.78 6.29
CA ASP A 196 -13.37 -21.16 5.02
C ASP A 196 -12.20 -20.39 4.42
N PHE A 197 -12.07 -20.51 3.11
CA PHE A 197 -11.16 -19.70 2.30
C PHE A 197 -11.92 -18.47 1.83
N ARG A 198 -11.38 -17.29 2.16
CA ARG A 198 -12.00 -16.01 1.81
C ARG A 198 -10.95 -15.04 1.31
N VAL A 199 -11.38 -14.04 0.54
CA VAL A 199 -10.51 -12.92 0.16
C VAL A 199 -9.96 -12.26 1.42
N ARG A 200 -8.64 -12.08 1.46
CA ARG A 200 -7.89 -11.39 2.50
C ARG A 200 -7.32 -10.10 1.94
N SER A 201 -6.73 -9.27 2.80
CA SER A 201 -5.95 -8.13 2.35
C SER A 201 -4.66 -8.51 1.62
N VAL A 202 -4.12 -9.71 1.87
CA VAL A 202 -3.00 -10.30 1.13
C VAL A 202 -3.39 -11.71 0.71
N ASN A 203 -3.47 -11.97 -0.60
CA ASN A 203 -3.89 -13.27 -1.14
C ASN A 203 -2.70 -13.98 -1.80
N TYR A 204 -1.96 -14.76 -1.01
CA TYR A 204 -0.79 -15.51 -1.48
C TYR A 204 -1.16 -16.56 -2.55
N SER A 205 -0.28 -16.74 -3.54
CA SER A 205 -0.43 -17.78 -4.58
C SER A 205 -0.53 -19.19 -3.98
N ASP A 206 0.24 -19.46 -2.93
CA ASP A 206 0.00 -20.58 -2.02
C ASP A 206 -0.65 -20.02 -0.73
N PRO A 207 -1.97 -20.18 -0.56
CA PRO A 207 -2.68 -19.65 0.58
C PRO A 207 -2.65 -20.60 1.78
N LEU A 208 -1.90 -21.71 1.74
CA LEU A 208 -2.01 -22.78 2.74
C LEU A 208 -1.08 -22.57 3.93
N VAL A 209 -1.57 -23.01 5.09
CA VAL A 209 -0.76 -23.40 6.24
C VAL A 209 -1.12 -24.84 6.58
N HIS A 210 -0.10 -25.66 6.76
CA HIS A 210 -0.18 -27.09 7.00
C HIS A 210 -0.04 -27.36 8.50
N HIS A 211 -0.88 -28.25 8.99
CA HIS A 211 -0.90 -28.67 10.37
C HIS A 211 -0.83 -30.19 10.46
N ARG A 212 0.02 -30.70 11.34
CA ARG A 212 0.07 -32.13 11.66
C ARG A 212 0.08 -32.34 13.17
N ARG A 213 -0.87 -33.12 13.67
CA ARG A 213 -1.00 -33.44 15.10
C ARG A 213 -1.76 -34.75 15.30
N CYS A 214 -1.29 -35.60 16.21
CA CYS A 214 -1.92 -36.89 16.55
C CYS A 214 -2.19 -37.80 15.33
N GLY A 215 -1.28 -37.84 14.35
CA GLY A 215 -1.47 -38.60 13.10
C GLY A 215 -2.53 -38.04 12.14
N LYS A 216 -3.10 -36.87 12.44
CA LYS A 216 -4.01 -36.14 11.54
C LYS A 216 -3.24 -35.00 10.86
N ALA A 217 -3.57 -34.76 9.60
CA ALA A 217 -3.04 -33.64 8.83
C ALA A 217 -4.18 -32.82 8.26
N TRP A 218 -4.08 -31.50 8.32
CA TRP A 218 -5.05 -30.60 7.72
C TRP A 218 -4.40 -29.29 7.29
N VAL A 219 -5.06 -28.59 6.38
CA VAL A 219 -4.68 -27.25 5.97
C VAL A 219 -5.73 -26.22 6.34
N GLU A 220 -5.27 -25.01 6.61
CA GLU A 220 -6.10 -23.82 6.79
C GLU A 220 -5.61 -22.72 5.85
N GLN A 221 -6.43 -21.68 5.67
CA GLN A 221 -5.97 -20.48 4.98
C GLN A 221 -4.97 -19.72 5.87
N TYR A 222 -3.76 -19.50 5.35
CA TYR A 222 -2.72 -18.70 5.97
C TYR A 222 -3.23 -17.29 6.29
N ARG A 223 -2.85 -16.81 7.47
CA ARG A 223 -3.19 -15.47 7.94
C ARG A 223 -1.91 -14.63 7.99
N THR A 224 -1.83 -13.68 7.07
CA THR A 224 -0.73 -12.70 7.02
C THR A 224 -0.59 -11.96 8.35
N ALA A 225 0.64 -11.69 8.77
CA ALA A 225 0.93 -10.81 9.91
C ALA A 225 0.40 -9.38 9.68
N PHE A 226 0.32 -8.94 8.42
CA PHE A 226 -0.19 -7.61 8.05
C PHE A 226 -1.68 -7.42 8.33
N TYR A 227 -2.41 -8.50 8.63
CA TYR A 227 -3.77 -8.44 9.16
C TYR A 227 -3.88 -7.58 10.42
N HIS A 228 -2.79 -7.42 11.18
CA HIS A 228 -2.71 -6.48 12.30
C HIS A 228 -3.22 -5.08 11.92
N PHE A 229 -2.82 -4.58 10.75
CA PHE A 229 -3.20 -3.25 10.27
C PHE A 229 -4.58 -3.19 9.59
N GLU A 230 -5.33 -4.30 9.51
CA GLU A 230 -6.76 -4.24 9.18
C GLU A 230 -7.58 -3.67 10.34
N HIS A 231 -7.11 -3.85 11.58
CA HIS A 231 -7.77 -3.36 12.80
C HIS A 231 -7.03 -2.14 13.36
N ASP A 232 -5.72 -2.28 13.57
CA ASP A 232 -4.87 -1.31 14.28
C ASP A 232 -4.00 -0.53 13.28
N HIS A 233 -4.64 0.07 12.27
CA HIS A 233 -4.03 0.88 11.22
C HIS A 233 -2.71 1.55 11.67
N LEU A 234 -1.67 1.43 10.85
CA LEU A 234 -0.42 2.16 11.07
C LEU A 234 -0.72 3.66 11.08
N LEU A 235 -0.45 4.30 12.22
CA LEU A 235 -0.55 5.73 12.41
C LEU A 235 0.85 6.28 12.67
N THR A 236 1.33 7.13 11.76
CA THR A 236 2.67 7.69 11.87
C THR A 236 2.73 9.11 11.31
N GLN A 237 3.81 9.83 11.64
CA GLN A 237 4.04 11.21 11.23
C GLN A 237 5.42 11.30 10.57
N PHE A 238 5.51 12.11 9.52
CA PHE A 238 6.80 12.52 9.00
C PHE A 238 7.41 13.55 9.94
N PRO A 239 8.70 13.41 10.32
CA PRO A 239 9.43 14.50 10.95
C PRO A 239 9.35 15.78 10.11
N ASP A 240 9.42 16.94 10.75
CA ASP A 240 9.34 18.23 10.06
C ASP A 240 10.40 18.34 8.96
N GLY A 241 9.96 18.53 7.71
CA GLY A 241 10.81 18.64 6.53
C GLY A 241 11.41 17.32 6.03
N ALA A 242 11.04 16.18 6.61
CA ALA A 242 11.47 14.86 6.15
C ALA A 242 10.46 14.23 5.19
N ASP A 243 10.95 13.48 4.21
CA ASP A 243 10.13 12.69 3.29
C ASP A 243 10.14 11.19 3.64
N GLU A 244 10.76 10.83 4.76
CA GLU A 244 10.89 9.45 5.21
C GLU A 244 10.51 9.33 6.67
N VAL A 245 9.87 8.20 7.02
CA VAL A 245 9.69 7.76 8.40
C VAL A 245 9.98 6.28 8.49
N PHE A 246 10.76 5.91 9.51
CA PHE A 246 11.09 4.53 9.84
C PHE A 246 10.62 4.22 11.26
N GLY A 247 10.07 3.04 11.48
CA GLY A 247 9.60 2.65 12.81
C GLY A 247 9.35 1.16 12.97
N GLN A 248 8.91 0.78 14.16
CA GLN A 248 8.57 -0.59 14.50
C GLN A 248 7.37 -0.66 15.44
N ILE A 249 6.60 -1.73 15.33
CA ILE A 249 5.42 -2.01 16.17
C ILE A 249 5.46 -3.47 16.62
N GLY A 250 5.17 -3.69 17.90
CA GLY A 250 4.98 -5.04 18.45
C GLY A 250 3.57 -5.56 18.15
N TYR A 251 3.44 -6.85 17.84
CA TYR A 251 2.16 -7.51 17.59
C TYR A 251 2.15 -8.94 18.16
N GLY A 252 0.96 -9.54 18.20
CA GLY A 252 0.72 -10.83 18.85
C GLY A 252 0.14 -10.68 20.27
N PRO A 253 -0.36 -11.76 20.90
CA PRO A 253 -1.05 -11.70 22.19
C PRO A 253 -0.24 -11.06 23.33
N ARG A 254 1.10 -11.05 23.23
CA ARG A 254 2.01 -10.47 24.22
C ARG A 254 2.98 -9.46 23.59
N ASN A 255 2.68 -8.94 22.40
CA ASN A 255 3.57 -8.09 21.60
C ASN A 255 4.97 -8.72 21.39
N GLU A 256 5.01 -10.05 21.29
CA GLU A 256 6.24 -10.82 21.20
C GLU A 256 6.85 -10.83 19.79
N LYS A 257 6.07 -10.42 18.79
CA LYS A 257 6.51 -10.33 17.39
C LYS A 257 6.64 -8.87 16.98
N THR A 258 7.45 -8.59 15.95
CA THR A 258 7.74 -7.22 15.52
C THR A 258 7.44 -7.04 14.04
N ILE A 259 6.82 -5.91 13.70
CA ILE A 259 6.76 -5.38 12.33
C ILE A 259 7.62 -4.14 12.29
N VAL A 260 8.58 -4.10 11.38
CA VAL A 260 9.35 -2.91 11.05
C VAL A 260 8.80 -2.33 9.75
N TYR A 261 8.73 -1.02 9.66
CA TYR A 261 8.17 -0.31 8.52
C TYR A 261 9.01 0.91 8.14
N GLU A 262 8.94 1.26 6.87
CA GLU A 262 9.48 2.45 6.26
C GLU A 262 8.40 3.06 5.37
N ILE A 263 8.21 4.38 5.44
CA ILE A 263 7.35 5.11 4.52
C ILE A 263 8.16 6.24 3.89
N VAL A 264 8.26 6.22 2.56
CA VAL A 264 8.94 7.25 1.76
C VAL A 264 7.91 8.02 0.93
N ARG A 265 7.94 9.35 0.99
CA ARG A 265 7.24 10.24 0.07
C ARG A 265 8.13 10.57 -1.11
N SER A 266 7.58 10.51 -2.31
CA SER A 266 8.34 10.89 -3.50
C SER A 266 7.42 11.41 -4.60
N SER A 267 8.00 12.08 -5.60
CA SER A 267 7.32 12.41 -6.86
C SER A 267 7.37 11.25 -7.87
N SER A 268 8.08 10.16 -7.55
CA SER A 268 8.20 8.99 -8.40
C SER A 268 7.07 8.01 -8.15
N ARG A 269 6.52 7.47 -9.25
CA ARG A 269 5.58 6.35 -9.18
C ARG A 269 6.24 5.02 -8.80
N GLU A 270 7.56 4.94 -8.92
CA GLU A 270 8.33 3.71 -8.69
C GLU A 270 8.72 3.54 -7.23
N HIS A 271 8.41 2.38 -6.66
CA HIS A 271 8.77 2.06 -5.28
C HIS A 271 10.30 1.87 -5.16
N PRO A 272 11.00 2.57 -4.23
CA PRO A 272 12.46 2.49 -4.11
C PRO A 272 12.98 1.07 -3.89
N HIS A 273 12.28 0.30 -3.06
CA HIS A 273 12.61 -1.08 -2.70
C HIS A 273 11.77 -2.14 -3.43
N TRP A 274 11.18 -1.84 -4.59
CA TRP A 274 10.19 -2.71 -5.23
C TRP A 274 10.63 -4.18 -5.31
N LYS A 275 9.92 -5.07 -4.61
CA LYS A 275 10.16 -6.53 -4.57
C LYS A 275 11.57 -6.94 -4.13
N ARG A 276 12.32 -6.05 -3.47
CA ARG A 276 13.59 -6.41 -2.85
C ARG A 276 13.33 -6.96 -1.47
N GLN A 277 13.88 -8.12 -1.13
CA GLN A 277 13.77 -8.74 0.21
C GLN A 277 14.66 -8.03 1.26
N GLU A 278 14.81 -6.73 1.09
CA GLU A 278 15.65 -5.84 1.85
C GLU A 278 14.75 -4.81 2.52
N MET A 279 15.19 -4.39 3.70
CA MET A 279 14.68 -3.24 4.43
C MET A 279 15.80 -2.77 5.34
#